data_AF-C2G253-F1
#
_entry.id   AF-C2G253-F1
#
_cell.length_a   1.000
_cell.length_b   1.000
_cell.length_c   1.000
_cell.angle_alpha   90.00
_cell.angle_beta   90.00
_cell.angle_gamma   90.00
#
_symmetry.space_group_name_H-M   'P 1'
#
loop_
_entity.id
_entity.type
_entity.pdbx_description
1 polymer ?
#
loop_
_entity_poly.entity_id
_entity_poly.type
_entity_poly.pdbx_seq_one_letter_code
_entity_poly.pdbx_strand_id
1 'polypeptide(L)'
;MATVDDQLKLMEKSYEMAAKYLPKNANTENSTPANGAVPDAISAMATNQKEHFVSFTSARKNTVSTLYREPSDSAFLADWSETKNRGFYTAGSVEQMAQPKNSIKACVHDAQTVVGETGVRLRLLEPAKTPSRTIPKGTILTANAKFQGGRLQLKVTSIELEGNIIPVDITIYDLDGQQGLYVPYSPEMNALTEMAGNMSQTGGTSVMLTQNAGQQVAADLSRGVVQGISGYFAKKVRTPKVTLKAGYQVFLVSKK
;
A
#
# COMPACT_ATOMS: atom_id res chain seq x y z
N MET A 1 -63.90 -0.63 7.51
CA MET A 1 -63.14 -1.90 7.43
C MET A 1 -62.39 -1.86 6.11
N ALA A 2 -61.06 -1.78 6.15
CA ALA A 2 -60.26 -1.88 4.92
C ALA A 2 -60.48 -3.30 4.36
N THR A 3 -61.02 -3.40 3.15
CA THR A 3 -61.24 -4.68 2.50
C THR A 3 -59.88 -5.28 2.12
N VAL A 4 -59.80 -6.61 2.07
CA VAL A 4 -58.58 -7.34 1.69
C VAL A 4 -58.04 -6.85 0.33
N ASP A 5 -58.94 -6.45 -0.56
CA ASP A 5 -58.61 -5.89 -1.87
C ASP A 5 -57.83 -4.57 -1.79
N ASP A 6 -58.13 -3.73 -0.80
CA ASP A 6 -57.46 -2.44 -0.62
C ASP A 6 -56.03 -2.63 -0.07
N GLN A 7 -55.84 -3.66 0.77
CA GLN A 7 -54.50 -4.07 1.22
C GLN A 7 -53.66 -4.66 0.09
N LEU A 8 -54.28 -5.46 -0.79
CA LEU A 8 -53.62 -6.06 -1.95
C LEU A 8 -53.14 -4.99 -2.94
N LYS A 9 -53.98 -3.98 -3.19
CA LYS A 9 -53.67 -2.86 -4.07
C LYS A 9 -52.56 -1.97 -3.52
N LEU A 10 -52.51 -1.78 -2.20
CA LEU A 10 -51.45 -1.02 -1.53
C LEU A 10 -50.12 -1.78 -1.58
N MET A 11 -50.17 -3.11 -1.43
CA MET A 11 -49.00 -3.98 -1.55
C MET A 11 -48.41 -3.94 -2.97
N GLU A 12 -49.25 -4.08 -4.00
CA GLU A 12 -48.83 -4.02 -5.41
C GLU A 12 -48.18 -2.67 -5.75
N LYS A 13 -48.80 -1.57 -5.32
CA LYS A 13 -48.29 -0.21 -5.54
C LYS A 13 -46.96 0.06 -4.82
N SER A 14 -46.75 -0.55 -3.65
CA SER A 14 -45.47 -0.47 -2.94
C SER A 14 -44.35 -1.19 -3.69
N TYR A 15 -44.68 -2.30 -4.37
CA TYR A 15 -43.73 -3.08 -5.18
C TYR A 15 -43.34 -2.35 -6.46
N GLU A 16 -44.29 -1.72 -7.16
CA GLU A 16 -44.02 -0.88 -8.32
C GLU A 16 -43.10 0.31 -7.98
N MET A 17 -43.37 0.98 -6.87
CA MET A 17 -42.55 2.09 -6.39
C MET A 17 -41.13 1.61 -6.06
N ALA A 18 -40.98 0.48 -5.37
CA ALA A 18 -39.67 -0.07 -5.03
C ALA A 18 -38.87 -0.47 -6.28
N ALA A 19 -39.50 -1.09 -7.27
CA ALA A 19 -38.85 -1.48 -8.52
C ALA A 19 -38.35 -0.27 -9.34
N LYS A 20 -39.07 0.86 -9.28
CA LYS A 20 -38.69 2.10 -9.97
C LYS A 20 -37.43 2.76 -9.38
N TYR A 21 -37.14 2.54 -8.10
CA TYR A 21 -35.98 3.11 -7.40
C TYR A 21 -34.90 2.10 -7.05
N LEU A 22 -35.04 0.84 -7.42
CA LEU A 22 -34.01 -0.17 -7.18
C LEU A 22 -32.85 0.04 -8.17
N PRO A 23 -31.62 0.30 -7.69
CA PRO A 23 -30.46 0.41 -8.57
C PRO A 23 -30.20 -0.96 -9.19
N LYS A 24 -30.21 -1.03 -10.52
CA LYS A 24 -29.87 -2.22 -11.31
C LYS A 24 -28.36 -2.48 -11.17
N ASN A 25 -27.94 -3.04 -10.04
CA ASN A 25 -26.60 -3.59 -9.88
C ASN A 25 -26.58 -4.97 -10.53
N ALA A 26 -25.85 -5.07 -11.65
CA ALA A 26 -25.46 -6.35 -12.22
C ALA A 26 -24.51 -7.04 -11.24
N ASN A 27 -24.98 -8.10 -10.56
CA ASN A 27 -24.23 -9.29 -10.16
C ASN A 27 -25.01 -10.07 -9.10
N THR A 28 -25.86 -10.99 -9.54
CA THR A 28 -26.11 -12.29 -8.90
C THR A 28 -26.98 -13.11 -9.84
N GLU A 29 -26.36 -14.03 -10.58
CA GLU A 29 -27.04 -15.12 -11.28
C GLU A 29 -27.02 -16.39 -10.44
N ASN A 30 -28.17 -17.06 -10.39
CA ASN A 30 -28.44 -18.51 -10.39
C ASN A 30 -29.98 -18.63 -10.34
N SER A 31 -30.74 -19.30 -11.21
CA SER A 31 -30.48 -20.43 -12.12
C SER A 31 -31.69 -20.67 -13.08
N THR A 32 -31.42 -20.70 -14.40
CA THR A 32 -31.96 -21.54 -15.54
C THR A 32 -33.48 -21.79 -15.78
N PRO A 33 -33.93 -22.25 -16.99
CA PRO A 33 -33.45 -22.05 -18.39
C PRO A 33 -34.57 -21.82 -19.44
N ALA A 34 -34.28 -21.20 -20.60
CA ALA A 34 -35.04 -21.42 -21.85
C ALA A 34 -34.24 -21.01 -23.11
N ASN A 35 -34.31 -21.88 -24.12
CA ASN A 35 -33.65 -21.86 -25.43
C ASN A 35 -33.91 -20.61 -26.29
N GLY A 36 -32.94 -20.25 -27.15
CA GLY A 36 -33.21 -19.46 -28.36
C GLY A 36 -32.02 -18.72 -28.97
N ALA A 37 -31.20 -19.44 -29.73
CA ALA A 37 -30.44 -19.08 -30.95
C ALA A 37 -29.90 -17.65 -31.24
N VAL A 38 -28.65 -17.70 -31.74
CA VAL A 38 -27.85 -16.84 -32.66
C VAL A 38 -27.03 -15.65 -32.13
N PRO A 39 -25.79 -15.47 -32.67
CA PRO A 39 -24.65 -14.90 -31.96
C PRO A 39 -24.38 -13.45 -32.38
N ASP A 40 -24.23 -12.56 -31.40
CA ASP A 40 -23.63 -11.25 -31.63
C ASP A 40 -22.38 -11.13 -30.77
N ALA A 41 -21.25 -11.43 -31.42
CA ALA A 41 -19.93 -11.39 -30.83
C ALA A 41 -19.44 -9.95 -30.76
N ILE A 42 -19.97 -9.17 -29.82
CA ILE A 42 -19.34 -7.93 -29.36
C ILE A 42 -19.56 -7.74 -27.87
N SER A 43 -18.44 -7.58 -27.16
CA SER A 43 -18.32 -7.01 -25.82
C SER A 43 -18.47 -7.95 -24.63
N ALA A 44 -17.36 -8.55 -24.22
CA ALA A 44 -16.81 -8.36 -22.87
C ALA A 44 -15.54 -9.22 -22.72
N MET A 45 -14.53 -8.88 -23.50
CA MET A 45 -13.16 -9.27 -23.20
C MET A 45 -12.77 -8.46 -21.96
N ALA A 46 -13.13 -8.96 -20.77
CA ALA A 46 -12.53 -8.52 -19.52
C ALA A 46 -11.06 -8.94 -19.58
N THR A 47 -10.27 -8.12 -20.25
CA THR A 47 -8.83 -8.19 -20.21
C THR A 47 -8.48 -8.02 -18.74
N ASN A 48 -8.15 -9.13 -18.08
CA ASN A 48 -7.20 -9.12 -16.99
C ASN A 48 -5.91 -8.57 -17.60
N GLN A 49 -5.83 -7.23 -17.71
CA GLN A 49 -4.62 -6.57 -18.12
C GLN A 49 -3.64 -6.88 -17.00
N LYS A 50 -2.82 -7.92 -17.23
CA LYS A 50 -1.63 -8.16 -16.43
C LYS A 50 -0.83 -6.87 -16.51
N GLU A 51 -0.87 -6.07 -15.46
CA GLU A 51 -0.08 -4.85 -15.37
C GLU A 51 1.38 -5.25 -15.59
N HIS A 52 1.94 -4.84 -16.72
CA HIS A 52 3.30 -5.19 -17.11
C HIS A 52 4.25 -4.32 -16.30
N PHE A 53 4.59 -4.77 -15.09
CA PHE A 53 5.57 -4.09 -14.26
C PHE A 53 6.98 -4.30 -14.80
N VAL A 54 7.69 -3.19 -14.91
CA VAL A 54 9.06 -3.17 -15.38
C VAL A 54 9.98 -3.50 -14.20
N SER A 55 10.74 -4.59 -14.29
CA SER A 55 11.64 -4.98 -13.21
C SER A 55 12.74 -3.93 -12.96
N PHE A 56 13.01 -3.68 -11.68
CA PHE A 56 14.00 -2.69 -11.23
C PHE A 56 15.19 -3.39 -10.57
N THR A 57 16.37 -3.40 -11.21
CA THR A 57 17.57 -4.12 -10.76
C THR A 57 18.81 -3.23 -10.70
N SER A 58 19.78 -3.52 -9.84
CA SER A 58 21.03 -2.73 -9.79
C SER A 58 21.82 -2.86 -11.10
N ALA A 59 22.30 -1.75 -11.66
CA ALA A 59 23.16 -1.79 -12.84
C ALA A 59 24.54 -2.37 -12.50
N ARG A 60 24.98 -3.41 -13.23
CA ARG A 60 26.30 -4.05 -13.04
C ARG A 60 27.34 -3.55 -14.04
N LYS A 61 28.61 -3.51 -13.63
CA LYS A 61 29.75 -3.48 -14.56
C LYS A 61 30.10 -4.92 -14.92
N ASN A 62 30.08 -5.27 -16.20
CA ASN A 62 30.49 -6.60 -16.66
C ASN A 62 32.02 -6.61 -16.72
N THR A 63 32.68 -7.20 -15.73
CA THR A 63 34.14 -7.39 -15.78
C THR A 63 34.42 -8.51 -16.78
N VAL A 64 34.86 -8.17 -17.98
CA VAL A 64 35.26 -9.15 -18.99
C VAL A 64 36.71 -9.52 -18.70
N SER A 65 36.94 -10.80 -18.38
CA SER A 65 38.30 -11.33 -18.25
C SER A 65 38.95 -11.34 -19.63
N THR A 66 40.14 -10.74 -19.76
CA THR A 66 40.89 -10.80 -21.01
C THR A 66 41.59 -12.14 -21.10
N LEU A 67 41.54 -12.79 -22.27
CA LEU A 67 42.36 -13.97 -22.55
C LEU A 67 43.82 -13.65 -22.28
N TYR A 68 44.56 -14.57 -21.66
CA TYR A 68 45.99 -14.42 -21.44
C TYR A 68 46.71 -14.15 -22.76
N ARG A 69 47.52 -13.08 -22.80
CA ARG A 69 48.45 -12.77 -23.88
C ARG A 69 49.84 -12.70 -23.27
N GLU A 70 50.83 -13.24 -23.97
CA GLU A 70 52.22 -13.01 -23.63
C GLU A 70 52.52 -11.51 -23.82
N PRO A 71 52.96 -10.78 -22.78
CA PRO A 71 53.37 -9.39 -22.92
C PRO A 71 54.69 -9.32 -23.70
N SER A 72 54.88 -8.28 -24.51
CA SER A 72 56.20 -7.96 -25.07
C SER A 72 57.13 -7.46 -23.95
N ASP A 73 58.45 -7.67 -24.06
CA ASP A 73 59.43 -7.31 -23.02
C ASP A 73 59.30 -5.85 -22.51
N SER A 74 58.99 -4.92 -23.40
CA SER A 74 58.75 -3.51 -23.06
C SER A 74 57.44 -3.29 -22.28
N ALA A 75 56.39 -4.04 -22.59
CA ALA A 75 55.12 -3.97 -21.89
C ALA A 75 55.19 -4.68 -20.52
N PHE A 76 56.02 -5.72 -20.41
CA PHE A 76 56.27 -6.44 -19.16
C PHE A 76 56.90 -5.55 -18.09
N LEU A 77 57.90 -4.75 -18.45
CA LEU A 77 58.55 -3.81 -17.52
C LEU A 77 57.60 -2.70 -17.05
N ALA A 78 56.69 -2.24 -17.93
CA ALA A 78 55.67 -1.26 -17.58
C ALA A 78 54.59 -1.86 -16.65
N ASP A 79 54.22 -3.12 -16.88
CA ASP A 79 53.15 -3.82 -16.15
C ASP A 79 53.54 -4.25 -14.73
N TRP A 80 54.83 -4.29 -14.38
CA TRP A 80 55.27 -4.79 -13.06
C TRP A 80 54.65 -3.98 -11.91
N SER A 81 54.45 -2.67 -12.10
CA SER A 81 53.86 -1.80 -11.08
C SER A 81 52.33 -1.73 -11.10
N GLU A 82 51.67 -2.28 -12.13
CA GLU A 82 50.22 -2.21 -12.24
C GLU A 82 49.52 -3.31 -11.43
N THR A 83 48.67 -2.90 -10.49
CA THR A 83 47.78 -3.80 -9.75
C THR A 83 46.66 -4.32 -10.66
N LYS A 84 47.00 -5.27 -11.55
CA LYS A 84 46.02 -5.96 -12.39
C LYS A 84 45.33 -7.06 -11.58
N ASN A 85 44.03 -7.24 -11.82
CA ASN A 85 43.26 -8.37 -11.28
C ASN A 85 43.66 -9.68 -11.98
N ARG A 86 44.91 -10.13 -11.78
CA ARG A 86 45.44 -11.43 -12.22
C ARG A 86 45.12 -12.48 -11.15
N GLY A 87 43.84 -12.62 -10.81
CA GLY A 87 43.38 -13.68 -9.92
C GLY A 87 43.57 -15.05 -10.59
N PHE A 88 43.95 -16.06 -9.81
CA PHE A 88 44.01 -17.44 -10.28
C PHE A 88 42.60 -18.05 -10.24
N TYR A 89 42.02 -18.35 -11.41
CA TYR A 89 40.75 -19.06 -11.50
C TYR A 89 41.00 -20.55 -11.22
N THR A 90 40.69 -21.03 -10.01
CA THR A 90 40.75 -22.46 -9.70
C THR A 90 39.67 -23.20 -10.50
N ALA A 91 40.05 -24.22 -11.26
CA ALA A 91 39.11 -25.09 -11.95
C ALA A 91 38.24 -25.84 -10.92
N GLY A 92 36.95 -25.52 -10.86
CA GLY A 92 36.00 -26.08 -9.90
C GLY A 92 35.59 -25.11 -8.78
N SER A 93 36.31 -24.01 -8.56
CA SER A 93 35.78 -22.90 -7.78
C SER A 93 34.90 -22.07 -8.71
N VAL A 94 33.59 -22.13 -8.50
CA VAL A 94 32.73 -21.03 -8.93
C VAL A 94 33.25 -19.85 -8.13
N GLU A 95 34.13 -19.03 -8.71
CA GLU A 95 34.43 -17.72 -8.15
C GLU A 95 33.08 -17.13 -7.80
N GLN A 96 32.94 -16.74 -6.54
CA GLN A 96 31.71 -16.29 -5.93
C GLN A 96 31.21 -15.09 -6.74
N MET A 97 30.57 -15.35 -7.87
CA MET A 97 29.99 -14.36 -8.75
C MET A 97 29.03 -13.65 -7.83
N ALA A 98 29.39 -12.43 -7.45
CA ALA A 98 28.68 -11.69 -6.43
C ALA A 98 27.19 -11.79 -6.76
N GLN A 99 26.46 -12.50 -5.90
CA GLN A 99 25.10 -12.92 -6.20
C GLN A 99 24.29 -11.69 -6.64
N PRO A 100 23.45 -11.80 -7.67
CA PRO A 100 22.71 -10.67 -8.18
C PRO A 100 21.87 -10.09 -7.04
N LYS A 101 22.19 -8.84 -6.66
CA LYS A 101 21.46 -8.13 -5.62
C LYS A 101 20.03 -7.91 -6.12
N ASN A 102 19.06 -8.35 -5.34
CA ASN A 102 17.64 -8.16 -5.60
C ASN A 102 17.10 -6.80 -5.09
N SER A 103 17.98 -5.96 -4.55
CA SER A 103 17.63 -4.66 -3.98
C SER A 103 18.55 -3.55 -4.48
N ILE A 104 18.03 -2.33 -4.47
CA ILE A 104 18.75 -1.11 -4.84
C ILE A 104 18.75 -0.17 -3.64
N LYS A 105 19.90 0.42 -3.32
CA LYS A 105 19.98 1.40 -2.23
C LYS A 105 19.39 2.75 -2.64
N ALA A 106 18.62 3.32 -1.74
CA ALA A 106 18.16 4.71 -1.83
C ALA A 106 18.24 5.38 -0.44
N CYS A 107 18.07 6.69 -0.40
CA CYS A 107 17.90 7.43 0.84
C CYS A 107 16.70 8.37 0.78
N VAL A 108 16.16 8.74 1.93
CA VAL A 108 15.15 9.81 2.00
C VAL A 108 15.80 11.13 1.61
N HIS A 109 15.22 11.86 0.65
CA HIS A 109 15.81 13.09 0.14
C HIS A 109 15.75 14.23 1.18
N ASP A 110 14.56 14.45 1.74
CA ASP A 110 14.28 15.56 2.66
C ASP A 110 13.64 15.08 3.96
N ALA A 111 13.88 15.80 5.04
CA ALA A 111 13.19 15.57 6.30
C ALA A 111 11.74 16.01 6.13
N GLN A 112 10.80 15.08 6.32
CA GLN A 112 9.38 15.36 6.11
C GLN A 112 8.53 14.68 7.17
N THR A 113 7.46 15.36 7.56
CA THR A 113 6.44 14.75 8.40
C THR A 113 5.39 14.10 7.51
N VAL A 114 5.29 12.79 7.59
CA VAL A 114 4.25 11.99 6.94
C VAL A 114 3.03 11.97 7.85
N VAL A 115 1.88 12.35 7.29
CA VAL A 115 0.58 12.29 7.96
C VAL A 115 -0.34 11.48 7.06
N GLY A 116 -0.52 10.21 7.41
CA GLY A 116 -1.35 9.28 6.63
C GLY A 116 -0.75 8.91 5.30
N GLU A 117 -1.53 9.08 4.24
CA GLU A 117 -1.11 8.78 2.87
C GLU A 117 -0.44 10.02 2.27
N THR A 118 0.87 10.14 2.48
CA THR A 118 1.70 11.23 1.93
C THR A 118 2.76 10.66 0.98
N GLY A 119 3.11 11.42 -0.06
CA GLY A 119 4.23 11.10 -0.94
C GLY A 119 5.57 11.43 -0.28
N VAL A 120 6.47 10.46 -0.22
CA VAL A 120 7.82 10.55 0.33
C VAL A 120 8.84 10.57 -0.82
N ARG A 121 9.64 11.63 -0.91
CA ARG A 121 10.75 11.72 -1.87
C ARG A 121 11.94 10.87 -1.42
N LEU A 122 12.34 9.93 -2.26
CA LEU A 122 13.51 9.08 -2.12
C LEU A 122 14.52 9.42 -3.22
N ARG A 123 15.81 9.25 -2.95
CA ARG A 123 16.89 9.46 -3.91
C ARG A 123 17.68 8.18 -4.08
N LEU A 124 17.87 7.74 -5.33
CA LEU A 124 18.68 6.56 -5.62
C LEU A 124 20.16 6.77 -5.28
N LEU A 125 20.74 5.85 -4.51
CA LEU A 125 22.18 5.86 -4.18
C LEU A 125 23.01 5.01 -5.15
N GLU A 126 22.36 4.11 -5.87
CA GLU A 126 22.94 3.22 -6.86
C GLU A 126 22.19 3.37 -8.19
N PRO A 127 22.88 3.21 -9.34
CA PRO A 127 22.21 3.21 -10.64
C PRO A 127 21.32 1.97 -10.75
N ALA A 128 20.13 2.15 -11.31
CA ALA A 128 19.17 1.08 -11.50
C ALA A 128 18.92 0.83 -12.99
N LYS A 129 18.49 -0.37 -13.32
CA LYS A 129 18.22 -0.80 -14.69
C LYS A 129 16.81 -1.31 -14.77
N THR A 130 16.07 -0.73 -15.70
CA THR A 130 14.80 -1.23 -16.23
C THR A 130 15.04 -1.90 -17.59
N PRO A 131 14.16 -2.82 -18.04
CA PRO A 131 14.18 -3.38 -19.39
C PRO A 131 14.42 -2.37 -20.53
N SER A 132 13.85 -1.17 -20.43
CA SER A 132 13.94 -0.15 -21.48
C SER A 132 15.14 0.80 -21.32
N ARG A 133 15.63 1.06 -20.10
CA ARG A 133 16.65 2.09 -19.84
C ARG A 133 17.42 1.88 -18.53
N THR A 134 18.50 2.65 -18.38
CA THR A 134 19.25 2.71 -17.12
C THR A 134 18.92 4.03 -16.42
N ILE A 135 18.46 3.94 -15.18
CA ILE A 135 18.17 5.08 -14.32
C ILE A 135 19.48 5.48 -13.62
N PRO A 136 19.95 6.72 -13.79
CA PRO A 136 21.18 7.18 -13.18
C PRO A 136 21.05 7.27 -11.66
N LYS A 137 22.19 7.13 -10.98
CA LYS A 137 22.31 7.41 -9.55
C LYS A 137 21.87 8.84 -9.28
N GLY A 138 21.14 9.05 -8.20
CA GLY A 138 20.69 10.37 -7.75
C GLY A 138 19.32 10.78 -8.27
N THR A 139 18.67 9.96 -9.10
CA THR A 139 17.27 10.16 -9.53
C THR A 139 16.35 10.18 -8.31
N ILE A 140 15.40 11.12 -8.31
CA ILE A 140 14.42 11.27 -7.24
C ILE A 140 13.18 10.45 -7.60
N LEU A 141 12.71 9.65 -6.66
CA LEU A 141 11.54 8.79 -6.75
C LEU A 141 10.50 9.27 -5.73
N THR A 142 9.23 9.15 -6.06
CA THR A 142 8.13 9.45 -5.13
C THR A 142 7.49 8.15 -4.69
N ALA A 143 7.55 7.83 -3.40
CA ALA A 143 6.90 6.67 -2.81
C ALA A 143 5.64 7.11 -2.06
N ASN A 144 4.53 6.40 -2.22
CA ASN A 144 3.35 6.58 -1.37
C ASN A 144 3.60 5.92 -0.01
N ALA A 145 3.38 6.67 1.06
CA ALA A 145 3.57 6.21 2.43
C ALA A 145 2.24 5.78 3.05
N LYS A 146 2.24 4.63 3.73
CA LYS A 146 1.10 4.10 4.45
C LYS A 146 1.54 3.52 5.78
N PHE A 147 0.87 3.90 6.86
CA PHE A 147 1.15 3.33 8.18
C PHE A 147 0.35 2.04 8.37
N GLN A 148 1.05 0.92 8.57
CA GLN A 148 0.41 -0.39 8.79
C GLN A 148 1.29 -1.24 9.70
N GLY A 149 0.68 -1.89 10.70
CA GLY A 149 1.38 -2.82 11.61
C GLY A 149 2.50 -2.18 12.41
N GLY A 150 2.41 -0.88 12.73
CA GLY A 150 3.45 -0.14 13.47
C GLY A 150 4.66 0.30 12.64
N ARG A 151 4.69 0.01 11.34
CA ARG A 151 5.76 0.42 10.41
C ARG A 151 5.21 1.34 9.32
N LEU A 152 6.06 2.22 8.82
CA LEU A 152 5.72 3.07 7.67
C LEU A 152 6.07 2.34 6.38
N GLN A 153 5.07 1.70 5.78
CA GLN A 153 5.22 1.08 4.48
C GLN A 153 5.32 2.14 3.40
N LEU A 154 6.25 1.96 2.47
CA LEU A 154 6.40 2.85 1.32
C LEU A 154 6.34 2.01 0.05
N LYS A 155 5.61 2.50 -0.96
CA LYS A 155 5.45 1.85 -2.26
C LYS A 155 5.64 2.85 -3.40
N VAL A 156 6.43 2.50 -4.40
CA VAL A 156 6.55 3.29 -5.64
C VAL A 156 5.77 2.57 -6.73
N THR A 157 4.84 3.29 -7.36
CA THR A 157 3.96 2.78 -8.43
C THR A 157 4.40 3.22 -9.83
N SER A 158 5.15 4.33 -9.91
CA SER A 158 5.68 4.84 -11.16
C SER A 158 6.94 5.66 -10.94
N ILE A 159 7.79 5.71 -11.95
CA ILE A 159 9.00 6.52 -11.97
C ILE A 159 8.95 7.44 -13.18
N GLU A 160 9.24 8.72 -12.99
CA GLU A 160 9.45 9.67 -14.08
C GLU A 160 10.93 9.69 -14.45
N LEU A 161 11.22 9.57 -15.75
CA LEU A 161 12.57 9.67 -16.29
C LEU A 161 12.53 10.34 -17.66
N GLU A 162 13.10 11.54 -17.76
CA GLU A 162 13.21 12.32 -19.00
C GLU A 162 11.85 12.52 -19.69
N GLY A 163 10.80 12.84 -18.91
CA GLY A 163 9.44 13.03 -19.42
C GLY A 163 8.66 11.74 -19.70
N ASN A 164 9.23 10.56 -19.41
CA ASN A 164 8.54 9.28 -19.56
C ASN A 164 8.11 8.74 -18.19
N ILE A 165 6.86 8.28 -18.09
CA ILE A 165 6.32 7.64 -16.89
C ILE A 165 6.44 6.12 -17.06
N ILE A 166 7.27 5.49 -16.22
CA ILE A 166 7.51 4.05 -16.23
C ILE A 166 6.71 3.42 -15.08
N PRO A 167 5.71 2.56 -15.34
CA PRO A 167 4.99 1.86 -14.29
C PRO A 167 5.90 0.81 -13.65
N VAL A 168 5.98 0.84 -12.31
CA VAL A 168 6.81 -0.08 -11.52
C VAL A 168 6.06 -0.51 -10.27
N ASP A 169 6.37 -1.68 -9.73
CA ASP A 169 5.91 -2.10 -8.40
C ASP A 169 7.14 -2.33 -7.53
N ILE A 170 7.48 -1.32 -6.73
CA ILE A 170 8.63 -1.35 -5.83
C ILE A 170 8.15 -1.18 -4.40
N THR A 171 8.50 -2.16 -3.57
CA THR A 171 8.30 -2.13 -2.13
C THR A 171 9.59 -1.72 -1.45
N ILE A 172 9.50 -0.84 -0.46
CA ILE A 172 10.64 -0.40 0.30
C ILE A 172 10.81 -1.21 1.58
N TYR A 173 12.05 -1.63 1.80
CA TYR A 173 12.51 -2.36 2.96
C TYR A 173 13.47 -1.50 3.77
N ASP A 174 13.43 -1.71 5.08
CA ASP A 174 14.33 -1.10 6.03
C ASP A 174 15.69 -1.84 6.08
N LEU A 175 16.66 -1.30 6.80
CA LEU A 175 18.01 -1.87 6.92
C LEU A 175 18.03 -3.24 7.61
N ASP A 176 17.02 -3.52 8.43
CA ASP A 176 16.73 -4.79 9.08
C ASP A 176 16.03 -5.81 8.15
N GLY A 177 15.83 -5.47 6.87
CA GLY A 177 15.31 -6.40 5.86
C GLY A 177 13.80 -6.66 5.96
N GLN A 178 13.10 -5.90 6.80
CA GLN A 178 11.65 -5.95 6.92
C GLN A 178 10.98 -4.88 6.05
N GLN A 179 9.75 -5.16 5.61
CA GLN A 179 8.98 -4.23 4.80
C GLN A 179 8.55 -3.02 5.64
N GLY A 180 8.77 -1.83 5.08
CA GLY A 180 8.43 -0.57 5.72
C GLY A 180 9.42 -0.15 6.82
N LEU A 181 9.51 1.15 7.02
CA LEU A 181 10.48 1.77 7.92
C LEU A 181 10.03 1.65 9.37
N TYR A 182 10.97 1.31 10.25
CA TYR A 182 10.81 1.49 11.67
C TYR A 182 10.97 2.97 12.00
N VAL A 183 9.87 3.56 12.43
CA VAL A 183 9.81 4.98 12.78
C VAL A 183 9.31 5.07 14.21
N PRO A 184 9.97 5.86 15.08
CA PRO A 184 9.53 6.06 16.45
C PRO A 184 8.17 6.75 16.42
N TYR A 185 7.13 5.94 16.53
CA TYR A 185 5.76 6.38 16.68
C TYR A 185 5.57 6.76 18.16
N SER A 186 5.11 7.98 18.43
CA SER A 186 4.65 8.35 19.78
C SER A 186 3.15 8.07 19.87
N PRO A 187 2.72 6.95 20.48
CA PRO A 187 1.31 6.68 20.79
C PRO A 187 0.73 7.66 21.82
N GLU A 188 1.55 8.44 22.52
CA GLU A 188 1.15 9.36 23.59
C GLU A 188 0.17 10.44 23.11
N MET A 189 0.22 10.79 21.82
CA MET A 189 -0.73 11.73 21.20
C MET A 189 -2.10 11.10 20.89
N ASN A 190 -2.22 9.78 20.85
CA ASN A 190 -3.49 9.08 20.60
C ASN A 190 -4.17 8.62 21.91
N ALA A 191 -3.40 8.21 22.93
CA ALA A 191 -3.95 7.71 24.19
C ALA A 191 -4.79 8.75 24.97
N LEU A 192 -4.42 10.04 24.89
CA LEU A 192 -5.15 11.11 25.56
C LEU A 192 -6.59 11.29 25.02
N THR A 193 -6.84 10.92 23.76
CA THR A 193 -8.16 11.06 23.11
C THR A 193 -9.02 9.80 23.29
N GLU A 194 -8.42 8.61 23.35
CA GLU A 194 -9.16 7.36 23.62
C GLU A 194 -9.71 7.30 25.05
N MET A 195 -9.03 7.92 26.03
CA MET A 195 -9.56 8.07 27.39
C MET A 195 -10.72 9.07 27.47
N ALA A 196 -10.69 10.16 26.69
CA ALA A 196 -11.77 11.16 26.67
C ALA A 196 -13.09 10.62 26.08
N GLY A 197 -13.01 9.73 25.08
CA GLY A 197 -14.19 9.09 24.47
C GLY A 197 -14.88 8.05 25.36
N ASN A 198 -14.13 7.32 26.19
CA ASN A 198 -14.70 6.30 27.08
C ASN A 198 -15.19 6.88 28.42
N MET A 199 -14.58 7.96 28.93
CA MET A 199 -15.02 8.60 30.18
C MET A 199 -16.35 9.38 30.02
N SER A 200 -16.68 9.81 28.80
CA SER A 200 -17.95 10.50 28.51
C SER A 200 -19.18 9.58 28.63
N GLN A 201 -19.03 8.25 28.50
CA GLN A 201 -20.16 7.31 28.65
C GLN A 201 -20.36 6.84 30.09
N THR A 202 -19.31 6.85 30.92
CA THR A 202 -19.39 6.30 32.29
C THR A 202 -19.68 7.37 33.35
N GLY A 203 -19.68 8.66 32.99
CA GLY A 203 -19.96 9.77 33.91
C GLY A 203 -21.43 10.14 34.11
N GLY A 204 -22.38 9.46 33.47
CA GLY A 204 -23.79 9.89 33.39
C GLY A 204 -24.82 9.09 34.22
N THR A 205 -24.42 8.06 34.96
CA THR A 205 -25.36 7.17 35.70
C THR A 205 -25.11 7.07 37.20
N SER A 206 -24.43 8.05 37.79
CA SER A 206 -24.58 8.27 39.23
C SER A 206 -25.88 9.06 39.48
N VAL A 207 -26.57 8.74 40.57
CA VAL A 207 -27.82 9.36 41.08
C VAL A 207 -29.12 8.65 40.68
N MET A 208 -29.43 7.53 41.34
CA MET A 208 -30.45 7.52 42.41
C MET A 208 -30.52 6.14 43.09
N LEU A 209 -29.79 6.01 44.20
CA LEU A 209 -30.12 5.07 45.26
C LEU A 209 -31.13 5.80 46.16
N THR A 210 -32.42 5.60 45.91
CA THR A 210 -33.45 5.93 46.90
C THR A 210 -34.36 4.72 47.02
N GLN A 211 -34.31 4.15 48.22
CA GLN A 211 -35.23 3.14 48.70
C GLN A 211 -36.63 3.76 48.68
N ASN A 212 -37.52 3.27 47.80
CA ASN A 212 -38.96 3.26 48.04
C ASN A 212 -39.65 2.38 47.00
N ALA A 213 -40.09 1.21 47.46
CA ALA A 213 -40.99 0.32 46.74
C ALA A 213 -42.38 0.98 46.67
N GLY A 214 -42.84 1.34 45.47
CA GLY A 214 -44.20 1.86 45.27
C GLY A 214 -44.45 2.73 44.03
N GLN A 215 -43.41 3.25 43.37
CA GLN A 215 -43.57 4.12 42.18
C GLN A 215 -43.07 3.51 40.86
N GLN A 216 -43.11 2.18 40.72
CA GLN A 216 -42.72 1.49 39.49
C GLN A 216 -43.74 1.61 38.33
N VAL A 217 -44.87 2.29 38.51
CA VAL A 217 -45.92 2.39 37.47
C VAL A 217 -45.74 3.61 36.55
N ALA A 218 -44.86 4.55 36.89
CA ALA A 218 -44.58 5.72 36.04
C ALA A 218 -43.41 5.52 35.05
N ALA A 219 -42.79 4.34 35.04
CA ALA A 219 -41.60 4.06 34.23
C ALA A 219 -41.89 3.61 32.78
N ASP A 220 -43.15 3.33 32.43
CA ASP A 220 -43.49 2.74 31.12
C ASP A 220 -44.00 3.72 30.07
N LEU A 221 -44.18 5.00 30.40
CA LEU A 221 -44.57 6.03 29.42
C LEU A 221 -43.46 7.02 29.06
N SER A 222 -42.31 6.95 29.72
CA SER A 222 -41.15 7.82 29.44
C SER A 222 -40.10 7.19 28.50
N ARG A 223 -40.32 5.95 28.06
CA ARG A 223 -39.46 5.25 27.08
C ARG A 223 -39.77 5.56 25.61
N GLY A 224 -40.71 6.47 25.33
CA GLY A 224 -41.21 6.75 23.97
C GLY A 224 -40.49 7.85 23.18
N VAL A 225 -39.54 8.58 23.77
CA VAL A 225 -38.82 9.68 23.09
C VAL A 225 -37.32 9.62 23.39
N VAL A 226 -36.68 8.54 22.96
CA VAL A 226 -35.22 8.53 22.74
C VAL A 226 -34.95 8.07 21.31
N GLN A 227 -35.76 8.61 20.41
CA GLN A 227 -35.65 8.46 18.97
C GLN A 227 -34.74 9.58 18.46
N GLY A 228 -33.64 9.19 17.80
CA GLY A 228 -32.77 10.11 17.06
C GLY A 228 -31.90 10.94 18.00
N ILE A 229 -30.60 10.75 18.07
CA ILE A 229 -29.64 10.60 16.99
C ILE A 229 -28.45 9.98 17.69
N SER A 230 -28.16 8.69 17.47
CA SER A 230 -26.81 8.19 17.73
C SER A 230 -25.93 8.83 16.66
N GLY A 231 -25.66 10.13 16.86
CA GLY A 231 -24.85 10.96 16.00
C GLY A 231 -23.62 10.14 15.68
N TYR A 232 -23.43 9.94 14.39
CA TYR A 232 -22.28 9.31 13.79
C TYR A 232 -21.04 9.98 14.39
N PHE A 233 -20.54 9.43 15.50
CA PHE A 233 -19.21 9.71 15.99
C PHE A 233 -18.32 8.97 15.01
N ALA A 234 -18.14 9.57 13.84
CA ALA A 234 -17.04 9.28 12.96
C ALA A 234 -15.82 9.42 13.85
N LYS A 235 -15.33 8.26 14.33
CA LYS A 235 -14.07 8.11 15.03
C LYS A 235 -13.07 8.72 14.07
N LYS A 236 -12.81 10.03 14.24
CA LYS A 236 -11.84 10.77 13.45
C LYS A 236 -10.51 10.29 14.00
N VAL A 237 -10.15 9.05 13.61
CA VAL A 237 -8.91 8.39 13.94
C VAL A 237 -7.86 9.33 13.44
N ARG A 238 -7.27 10.10 14.38
CA ARG A 238 -6.28 11.09 14.05
C ARG A 238 -5.15 10.34 13.38
N THR A 239 -4.91 10.70 12.14
CA THR A 239 -3.95 10.03 11.28
C THR A 239 -2.58 10.07 11.95
N PRO A 240 -1.88 8.93 12.08
CA PRO A 240 -0.59 8.87 12.76
C PRO A 240 0.39 9.84 12.08
N LYS A 241 1.00 10.72 12.89
CA LYS A 241 2.00 11.70 12.46
C LYS A 241 3.38 11.12 12.73
N VAL A 242 4.18 10.99 11.69
CA VAL A 242 5.54 10.44 11.77
C VAL A 242 6.51 11.40 11.10
N THR A 243 7.65 11.67 11.72
CA THR A 243 8.72 12.46 11.11
C THR A 243 9.81 11.55 10.57
N LEU A 244 10.03 11.59 9.26
CA LEU A 244 11.14 10.94 8.58
C LEU A 244 12.34 11.88 8.54
N LYS A 245 13.53 11.35 8.89
CA LYS A 245 14.79 12.08 8.79
C LYS A 245 15.33 12.04 7.36
N ALA A 246 15.92 13.14 6.92
CA ALA A 246 16.67 13.19 5.67
C ALA A 246 17.85 12.21 5.74
N GLY A 247 18.20 11.61 4.59
CA GLY A 247 19.36 10.72 4.47
C GLY A 247 19.15 9.32 5.03
N TYR A 248 17.98 8.97 5.59
CA TYR A 248 17.71 7.61 6.05
C TYR A 248 17.81 6.63 4.89
N GLN A 249 18.67 5.61 5.01
CA GLN A 249 18.94 4.66 3.92
C GLN A 249 17.90 3.54 3.91
N VAL A 250 17.45 3.20 2.71
CA VAL A 250 16.41 2.20 2.47
C VAL A 250 16.78 1.30 1.29
N PHE A 251 16.14 0.14 1.22
CA PHE A 251 16.30 -0.80 0.11
C PHE A 251 15.02 -0.86 -0.74
N LEU A 252 15.17 -0.69 -2.04
CA LEU A 252 14.09 -0.81 -3.01
C LEU A 252 14.11 -2.20 -3.61
N VAL A 253 13.00 -2.93 -3.48
CA VAL A 253 12.83 -4.28 -4.03
C VAL A 253 11.67 -4.27 -5.02
N SER A 254 11.97 -4.62 -6.27
CA SER A 254 10.97 -4.78 -7.31
C SER A 254 10.21 -6.09 -7.13
N LYS A 255 8.90 -6.07 -7.30
CA LYS A 255 8.14 -7.30 -7.58
C LYS A 255 8.46 -7.75 -9.02
N LYS A 256 8.60 -9.06 -9.22
CA LYS A 256 8.77 -9.67 -10.54
C LYS A 256 7.43 -10.04 -11.15
#